data_AF-A0A972MFM9-F1
#
_entry.id   AF-A0A972MFM9-F1
#
_cell.length_a   1.000
_cell.length_b   1.000
_cell.length_c   1.000
_cell.angle_alpha   90.00
_cell.angle_beta   90.00
_cell.angle_gamma   90.00
#
_symmetry.space_group_name_H-M   'P 1'
#
loop_
_entity.id
_entity.type
_entity.pdbx_description
1 polymer ?
#
loop_
_entity_poly.entity_id
_entity_poly.type
_entity_poly.pdbx_seq_one_letter_code
_entity_poly.pdbx_strand_id
1 'polypeptide(L)'
;LKAALEVSKAYLATRGFRSPVLWTMARFCSASLTEVPLRRIRAGDFVGLRLSSFMKPYQKPLELARIILTRIACEPDPSRWESEEVEVFPYAINMHQLFERYCEVLLRRKKIQNLEPNGLWAGDENLGSNFKVRPDFLIVKDEEGIVADAKYKPDWPSKYKDEYRGDVYQMVAYTQHKEVRKKLKELKARQDKIKQICIFYPAENRETEKEEINDFESVIIAYPIFVGKQP
;
A
#
# COMPACT_ATOMS: atom_id res chain seq x y z
N LEU A 1 0.80 -28.79 -11.47
CA LEU A 1 1.69 -29.35 -10.42
C LEU A 1 3.14 -28.92 -10.63
N LYS A 2 3.78 -29.15 -11.79
CA LYS A 2 5.15 -28.68 -12.08
C LYS A 2 5.37 -27.19 -11.79
N ALA A 3 4.49 -26.33 -12.30
CA ALA A 3 4.56 -24.88 -12.03
C ALA A 3 4.55 -24.56 -10.52
N ALA A 4 3.67 -25.20 -9.74
CA ALA A 4 3.60 -24.97 -8.29
C ALA A 4 4.84 -25.49 -7.55
N LEU A 5 5.47 -26.57 -8.02
CA LEU A 5 6.72 -27.09 -7.48
C LEU A 5 7.86 -26.08 -7.70
N GLU A 6 8.02 -25.54 -8.90
CA GLU A 6 9.06 -24.56 -9.21
C GLU A 6 8.88 -23.25 -8.43
N VAL A 7 7.64 -22.75 -8.33
CA VAL A 7 7.32 -21.57 -7.51
C VAL A 7 7.64 -21.84 -6.04
N SER A 8 7.28 -23.01 -5.51
CA SER A 8 7.59 -23.38 -4.13
C SER A 8 9.10 -23.46 -3.87
N LYS A 9 9.87 -24.06 -4.79
CA LYS A 9 11.33 -24.12 -4.70
C LYS A 9 11.93 -22.72 -4.69
N ALA A 10 11.51 -21.86 -5.61
CA ALA A 10 11.99 -20.49 -5.68
C ALA A 10 11.66 -19.70 -4.39
N TYR A 11 10.43 -19.81 -3.90
CA TYR A 11 9.98 -19.15 -2.68
C TYR A 11 10.75 -19.62 -1.44
N LEU A 12 10.97 -20.94 -1.30
CA LEU A 12 11.70 -21.49 -0.16
C LEU A 12 13.19 -21.10 -0.21
N ALA A 13 13.79 -21.05 -1.40
CA ALA A 13 15.18 -20.62 -1.59
C ALA A 13 15.36 -19.14 -1.21
N THR A 14 14.48 -18.24 -1.66
CA THR A 14 14.56 -16.81 -1.34
C THR A 14 14.37 -16.51 0.14
N ARG A 15 13.61 -17.36 0.86
CA ARG A 15 13.44 -17.28 2.32
C ARG A 15 14.53 -17.98 3.11
N GLY A 16 15.55 -18.53 2.46
CA GLY A 16 16.65 -19.22 3.12
C GLY A 16 16.24 -20.51 3.83
N PHE A 17 15.16 -21.17 3.41
CA PHE A 17 14.67 -22.39 4.05
C PHE A 17 15.58 -23.59 3.77
N ARG A 18 16.10 -24.22 4.82
CA ARG A 18 17.09 -25.31 4.73
C ARG A 18 16.53 -26.60 5.35
N SER A 19 15.82 -27.39 4.55
CA SER A 19 15.43 -28.76 4.90
C SER A 19 15.94 -29.77 3.87
N PRO A 20 16.98 -30.56 4.17
CA PRO A 20 17.57 -31.51 3.23
C PRO A 20 16.58 -32.55 2.70
N VAL A 21 15.64 -32.99 3.56
CA VAL A 21 14.58 -33.95 3.21
C VAL A 21 13.65 -33.34 2.16
N LEU A 22 13.16 -32.13 2.41
CA LEU A 22 12.23 -31.46 1.50
C LEU A 22 12.89 -31.15 0.15
N TRP A 23 14.15 -30.70 0.15
CA TRP A 23 14.90 -30.48 -1.08
C TRP A 23 15.18 -31.76 -1.86
N THR A 24 15.31 -32.90 -1.18
CA THR A 24 15.44 -34.20 -1.84
C THR A 24 14.13 -34.66 -2.47
N MET A 25 13.00 -34.49 -1.77
CA MET A 25 11.67 -34.74 -2.34
C MET A 25 11.38 -33.80 -3.53
N ALA A 26 11.75 -32.53 -3.42
CA ALA A 26 11.57 -31.56 -4.51
C ALA A 26 12.37 -31.93 -5.76
N ARG A 27 13.61 -32.43 -5.59
CA ARG A 27 14.44 -32.95 -6.69
C ARG A 27 13.81 -34.18 -7.35
N PHE A 28 13.35 -35.14 -6.54
CA PHE A 28 12.64 -36.31 -7.05
C PHE A 28 11.41 -35.91 -7.88
N CYS A 29 10.55 -35.06 -7.34
CA CYS A 29 9.37 -34.57 -8.05
C CYS A 29 9.73 -33.77 -9.32
N SER A 30 10.82 -33.00 -9.30
CA SER A 30 11.29 -32.26 -10.48
C SER A 30 11.70 -33.22 -11.59
N ALA A 31 12.45 -34.29 -11.24
CA ALA A 31 12.87 -35.31 -12.19
C ALA A 31 11.67 -36.09 -12.77
N SER A 32 10.68 -36.45 -11.95
CA SER A 32 9.46 -37.12 -12.41
C SER A 32 8.58 -36.25 -13.32
N LEU A 33 8.77 -34.92 -13.29
CA LEU A 33 8.02 -33.96 -14.09
C LEU A 33 8.88 -33.37 -15.23
N THR A 34 10.01 -33.99 -15.56
CA THR A 34 10.95 -33.46 -16.58
C THR A 34 10.26 -33.23 -17.92
N GLU A 35 9.50 -34.22 -18.40
CA GLU A 35 8.81 -34.17 -19.70
C GLU A 35 7.59 -33.25 -19.73
N VAL A 36 7.09 -32.81 -18.58
CA VAL A 36 5.93 -31.89 -18.53
C VAL A 36 6.42 -30.48 -18.86
N PRO A 37 5.94 -29.80 -19.90
CA PRO A 37 6.39 -28.45 -20.22
C PRO A 37 6.07 -27.50 -19.07
N LEU A 38 7.04 -26.63 -18.75
CA LEU A 38 6.85 -25.62 -17.73
C LEU A 38 6.04 -24.47 -18.34
N ARG A 39 4.84 -24.22 -17.82
CA ARG A 39 3.95 -23.15 -18.28
C ARG A 39 3.46 -22.31 -17.12
N ARG A 40 3.23 -21.02 -17.37
CA ARG A 40 2.55 -20.11 -16.44
C ARG A 40 1.13 -20.59 -16.22
N ILE A 41 0.70 -20.67 -14.96
CA ILE A 41 -0.65 -21.13 -14.57
C ILE A 41 -1.37 -19.99 -13.86
N ARG A 42 -2.49 -19.53 -14.41
CA ARG A 42 -3.36 -18.48 -13.87
C ARG A 42 -4.47 -19.08 -13.02
N ALA A 43 -5.14 -18.24 -12.22
CA ALA A 43 -6.32 -18.66 -11.45
C ALA A 43 -7.44 -19.24 -12.35
N GLY A 44 -7.59 -18.69 -13.56
CA GLY A 44 -8.53 -19.16 -14.58
C GLY A 44 -8.25 -20.58 -15.08
N ASP A 45 -7.01 -21.04 -15.07
CA ASP A 45 -6.65 -22.39 -15.56
C ASP A 45 -7.14 -23.52 -14.65
N PHE A 46 -7.58 -23.18 -13.44
CA PHE A 46 -8.24 -24.12 -12.53
C PHE A 46 -9.75 -24.21 -12.80
N VAL A 47 -10.32 -23.25 -13.54
CA VAL A 47 -11.75 -23.22 -13.88
C VAL A 47 -12.00 -24.23 -14.99
N GLY A 48 -12.79 -25.27 -14.69
CA GLY A 48 -13.09 -26.36 -15.63
C GLY A 48 -12.31 -27.65 -15.41
N LEU A 49 -11.42 -27.69 -14.41
CA LEU A 49 -10.69 -28.90 -14.02
C LEU A 49 -11.65 -29.92 -13.37
N ARG A 50 -12.15 -30.88 -14.16
CA ARG A 50 -13.03 -31.95 -13.69
C ARG A 50 -12.21 -33.11 -13.14
N LEU A 51 -12.22 -33.28 -11.83
CA LEU A 51 -11.55 -34.40 -11.17
C LEU A 51 -12.38 -35.69 -11.36
N SER A 52 -12.00 -36.49 -12.36
CA SER A 52 -12.57 -37.82 -12.56
C SER A 52 -12.08 -38.80 -11.47
N SER A 53 -12.66 -40.00 -11.40
CA SER A 53 -12.28 -41.01 -10.40
C SER A 53 -10.79 -41.35 -10.45
N PHE A 54 -10.17 -41.33 -11.64
CA PHE A 54 -8.73 -41.55 -11.84
C PHE A 54 -7.87 -40.38 -11.33
N MET A 55 -8.42 -39.18 -11.21
CA MET A 55 -7.70 -37.99 -10.76
C MET A 55 -7.82 -37.74 -9.25
N LYS A 56 -8.56 -38.58 -8.51
CA LYS A 56 -8.74 -38.46 -7.05
C LYS A 56 -7.42 -38.32 -6.28
N PRO A 57 -6.34 -39.07 -6.57
CA PRO A 57 -5.06 -38.90 -5.86
C PRO A 57 -4.44 -37.51 -6.03
N TYR A 58 -4.76 -36.81 -7.12
CA TYR A 58 -4.23 -35.48 -7.41
C TYR A 58 -5.07 -34.35 -6.81
N GLN A 59 -6.21 -34.64 -6.21
CA GLN A 59 -7.09 -33.62 -5.64
C GLN A 59 -6.36 -32.76 -4.61
N LYS A 60 -5.68 -33.39 -3.65
CA LYS A 60 -4.96 -32.66 -2.60
C LYS A 60 -3.74 -31.89 -3.15
N PRO A 61 -2.86 -32.50 -3.98
CA PRO A 61 -1.81 -31.76 -4.67
C PRO A 61 -2.32 -30.56 -5.50
N LEU A 62 -3.46 -30.70 -6.19
CA LEU A 62 -4.03 -29.63 -7.01
C LEU A 62 -4.62 -28.50 -6.17
N GLU A 63 -5.25 -28.82 -5.05
CA GLU A 63 -5.74 -27.81 -4.09
C GLU A 63 -4.59 -26.96 -3.55
N LEU A 64 -3.50 -27.62 -3.11
CA LEU A 64 -2.31 -26.93 -2.61
C LEU A 64 -1.62 -26.11 -3.72
N ALA A 65 -1.49 -26.69 -4.92
CA ALA A 65 -0.94 -25.99 -6.07
C ALA A 65 -1.73 -24.72 -6.41
N ARG A 66 -3.07 -24.77 -6.32
CA ARG A 66 -3.92 -23.59 -6.50
C ARG A 66 -3.60 -22.51 -5.46
N ILE A 67 -3.48 -22.87 -4.19
CA ILE A 67 -3.14 -21.91 -3.12
C ILE A 67 -1.76 -21.28 -3.38
N ILE A 68 -0.75 -22.09 -3.67
CA ILE A 68 0.61 -21.64 -3.96
C ILE A 68 0.60 -20.65 -5.14
N LEU A 69 -0.02 -21.03 -6.25
CA LEU A 69 -0.01 -20.22 -7.48
C LEU A 69 -0.89 -18.97 -7.41
N THR A 70 -1.89 -18.91 -6.51
CA THR A 70 -2.76 -17.74 -6.36
C THR A 70 -2.32 -16.78 -5.26
N ARG A 71 -1.63 -17.26 -4.21
CA ARG A 71 -1.28 -16.48 -3.02
C ARG A 71 0.20 -16.15 -2.89
N ILE A 72 1.07 -16.99 -3.46
CA ILE A 72 2.53 -16.82 -3.37
C ILE A 72 3.09 -16.15 -4.63
N ALA A 73 2.39 -16.22 -5.76
CA ALA A 73 2.81 -15.61 -7.02
C ALA A 73 2.56 -14.09 -7.07
N CYS A 74 3.44 -13.31 -6.45
CA CYS A 74 3.99 -12.15 -7.15
C CYS A 74 5.29 -12.65 -7.77
N GLU A 75 5.29 -12.87 -9.08
CA GLU A 75 6.36 -13.58 -9.81
C GLU A 75 7.72 -12.88 -9.63
N PRO A 76 8.69 -13.49 -8.92
CA PRO A 76 9.97 -12.83 -8.65
C PRO A 76 10.96 -12.93 -9.82
N ASP A 77 10.68 -13.75 -10.82
CA ASP A 77 11.62 -14.02 -11.90
C ASP A 77 10.90 -14.48 -13.19
N PRO A 78 10.56 -13.53 -14.10
CA PRO A 78 9.94 -13.84 -15.37
C PRO A 78 10.85 -14.61 -16.33
N SER A 79 12.18 -14.61 -16.14
CA SER A 79 13.13 -15.25 -17.07
C SER A 79 13.09 -16.78 -17.02
N ARG A 80 12.35 -17.38 -16.09
CA ARG A 80 12.19 -18.84 -15.92
C ARG A 80 11.06 -19.45 -16.74
N TRP A 81 10.24 -18.62 -17.37
CA TRP A 81 9.15 -19.06 -18.22
C TRP A 81 9.54 -18.70 -19.65
N GLU A 82 9.41 -19.65 -20.59
CA GLU A 82 9.60 -19.40 -22.03
C GLU A 82 8.46 -18.49 -22.55
N SER A 83 8.49 -17.25 -22.11
CA SER A 83 7.47 -16.24 -22.32
C SER A 83 8.24 -14.94 -22.51
N GLU A 84 8.52 -14.60 -23.77
CA GLU A 84 9.20 -13.37 -24.18
C GLU A 84 8.44 -12.10 -23.73
N GLU A 85 7.17 -12.24 -23.34
CA GLU A 85 6.33 -11.15 -22.87
C GLU A 85 5.83 -11.42 -21.45
N VAL A 86 6.34 -10.66 -20.48
CA VAL A 86 5.73 -10.57 -19.16
C VAL A 86 4.41 -9.83 -19.33
N GLU A 87 3.32 -10.57 -19.51
CA GLU A 87 1.98 -10.00 -19.40
C GLU A 87 1.78 -9.61 -17.92
N VAL A 88 2.15 -8.38 -17.60
CA VAL A 88 1.76 -7.70 -16.37
C VAL A 88 0.28 -7.42 -16.53
N PHE A 89 -0.53 -7.92 -15.60
CA PHE A 89 -1.94 -7.55 -15.57
C PHE A 89 -1.99 -6.03 -15.49
N PRO A 90 -2.67 -5.31 -16.40
CA PRO A 90 -2.85 -3.88 -16.26
C PRO A 90 -3.75 -3.67 -15.05
N TYR A 91 -3.13 -3.46 -13.90
CA TYR A 91 -3.83 -3.06 -12.70
C TYR A 91 -3.77 -1.53 -12.67
N ALA A 92 -4.94 -0.89 -12.69
CA ALA A 92 -5.03 0.53 -12.42
C ALA A 92 -5.00 0.69 -10.89
N ILE A 93 -3.81 0.93 -10.31
CA ILE A 93 -3.75 1.35 -8.90
C ILE A 93 -4.20 2.80 -8.84
N ASN A 94 -5.19 3.07 -8.01
CA ASN A 94 -5.45 4.43 -7.58
C ASN A 94 -4.28 4.91 -6.71
N MET A 95 -3.31 5.59 -7.33
CA MET A 95 -2.09 6.06 -6.66
C MET A 95 -2.38 7.06 -5.54
N HIS A 96 -3.46 7.85 -5.65
CA HIS A 96 -3.89 8.74 -4.58
C HIS A 96 -4.29 7.95 -3.33
N GLN A 97 -5.17 6.94 -3.48
CA GLN A 97 -5.57 6.08 -2.36
C GLN A 97 -4.41 5.25 -1.81
N LEU A 98 -3.54 4.73 -2.69
CA LEU A 98 -2.36 4.00 -2.24
C LEU A 98 -1.45 4.89 -1.37
N PHE A 99 -1.25 6.14 -1.78
CA PHE A 99 -0.42 7.08 -1.06
C PHE A 99 -1.07 7.54 0.26
N GLU A 100 -2.38 7.77 0.28
CA GLU A 100 -3.17 8.03 1.49
C GLU A 100 -2.98 6.91 2.51
N ARG A 101 -3.16 5.64 2.11
CA ARG A 101 -2.94 4.47 2.97
C ARG A 101 -1.49 4.30 3.40
N TYR A 102 -0.54 4.62 2.53
CA TYR A 102 0.87 4.62 2.88
C TYR A 102 1.17 5.63 3.99
N CYS A 103 0.69 6.88 3.86
CA CYS A 103 0.79 7.90 4.90
C CYS A 103 0.11 7.48 6.20
N GLU A 104 -1.08 6.88 6.14
CA GLU A 104 -1.79 6.33 7.30
C GLU A 104 -0.93 5.31 8.05
N VAL A 105 -0.37 4.34 7.33
CA VAL A 105 0.50 3.30 7.91
C VAL A 105 1.73 3.94 8.53
N LEU A 106 2.34 4.95 7.91
CA LEU A 106 3.48 5.67 8.49
C LEU A 106 3.11 6.41 9.77
N LEU A 107 1.99 7.14 9.78
CA LEU A 107 1.47 7.86 10.94
C LEU A 107 1.12 6.91 12.10
N ARG A 108 0.66 5.69 11.82
CA ARG A 108 0.38 4.67 12.83
C ARG A 108 1.64 3.92 13.31
N ARG A 109 2.58 3.63 12.40
CA ARG A 109 3.82 2.86 12.69
C ARG A 109 4.85 3.67 13.42
N LYS A 110 5.04 4.92 13.02
CA LYS A 110 5.62 5.90 13.92
C LYS A 110 4.58 6.03 15.02
N LYS A 111 4.70 5.26 16.10
CA LYS A 111 4.16 5.70 17.39
C LYS A 111 4.84 7.04 17.61
N ILE A 112 4.24 8.11 17.09
CA ILE A 112 4.76 9.46 17.18
C ILE A 112 4.86 9.66 18.68
N GLN A 113 6.10 9.72 19.17
CA GLN A 113 6.36 10.05 20.55
C GLN A 113 5.55 11.33 20.79
N ASN A 114 4.57 11.27 21.69
CA ASN A 114 3.67 12.37 22.10
C ASN A 114 2.34 12.56 21.32
N LEU A 115 1.83 11.55 20.59
CA LEU A 115 0.39 11.56 20.26
C LEU A 115 -0.44 11.08 21.46
N GLU A 116 -1.56 11.76 21.68
CA GLU A 116 -2.57 11.29 22.64
C GLU A 116 -3.05 9.88 22.26
N PRO A 117 -3.41 9.02 23.24
CA PRO A 117 -4.10 7.77 22.95
C PRO A 117 -5.36 8.04 22.12
N ASN A 118 -5.44 7.46 20.92
CA ASN A 118 -6.46 7.74 19.90
C ASN A 118 -6.42 9.14 19.27
N GLY A 119 -5.30 9.86 19.35
CA GLY A 119 -5.09 11.17 18.73
C GLY A 119 -4.89 11.14 17.22
N LEU A 120 -5.31 10.09 16.51
CA LEU A 120 -5.27 9.99 15.05
C LEU A 120 -6.59 9.45 14.53
N TRP A 121 -7.23 10.23 13.66
CA TRP A 121 -8.32 9.80 12.81
C TRP A 121 -7.87 9.82 11.35
N ALA A 122 -8.20 8.76 10.62
CA ALA A 122 -7.98 8.64 9.19
C ALA A 122 -9.35 8.56 8.51
N GLY A 123 -9.60 9.43 7.54
CA GLY A 123 -10.92 9.77 7.05
C GLY A 123 -11.42 8.94 5.88
N ASP A 124 -12.16 7.88 6.17
CA ASP A 124 -12.91 7.13 5.15
C ASP A 124 -14.35 7.64 4.94
N GLU A 125 -14.80 8.59 5.78
CA GLU A 125 -16.18 9.10 5.82
C GLU A 125 -16.24 10.63 5.69
N ASN A 126 -17.31 11.13 5.08
CA ASN A 126 -17.54 12.57 4.96
C ASN A 126 -18.01 13.16 6.30
N LEU A 127 -17.43 14.28 6.70
CA LEU A 127 -17.86 15.07 7.85
C LEU A 127 -18.80 16.19 7.39
N GLY A 128 -19.94 16.37 8.06
CA GLY A 128 -20.95 17.38 7.72
C GLY A 128 -22.20 16.81 7.05
N SER A 129 -23.29 17.56 7.13
CA SER A 129 -24.58 17.22 6.49
C SER A 129 -24.79 18.00 5.19
N ASN A 130 -24.79 19.34 5.27
CA ASN A 130 -25.12 20.24 4.16
C ASN A 130 -23.89 20.61 3.31
N PHE A 131 -22.75 20.84 3.96
CA PHE A 131 -21.46 21.03 3.30
C PHE A 131 -20.54 19.92 3.81
N LYS A 132 -20.21 18.97 2.93
CA LYS A 132 -19.44 17.78 3.30
C LYS A 132 -17.97 18.01 2.99
N VAL A 133 -17.13 17.74 3.97
CA VAL A 133 -15.67 17.78 3.84
C VAL A 133 -15.09 16.44 4.23
N ARG A 134 -13.94 16.09 3.64
CA ARG A 134 -13.22 14.86 3.97
C ARG A 134 -11.72 15.13 3.99
N PRO A 135 -11.17 15.57 5.12
CA PRO A 135 -9.74 15.53 5.34
C PRO A 135 -9.27 14.08 5.38
N ASP A 136 -8.08 13.78 4.86
CA ASP A 136 -7.54 12.42 4.95
C ASP A 136 -7.13 12.09 6.40
N PHE A 137 -6.60 13.07 7.16
CA PHE A 137 -6.19 12.85 8.55
C PHE A 137 -6.53 14.02 9.47
N LEU A 138 -6.87 13.67 10.71
CA LEU A 138 -6.95 14.58 11.85
C LEU A 138 -6.07 14.04 12.96
N ILE A 139 -5.16 14.86 13.45
CA ILE A 139 -4.10 14.46 14.38
C ILE A 139 -4.17 15.38 15.60
N VAL A 140 -3.98 14.81 16.80
CA VAL A 140 -3.88 15.54 18.06
C VAL A 140 -2.54 15.24 18.69
N LYS A 141 -1.68 16.26 18.73
CA LYS A 141 -0.35 16.21 19.31
C LYS A 141 -0.22 17.31 20.36
N ASP A 142 0.19 16.96 21.58
CA ASP A 142 0.35 17.93 22.67
C ASP A 142 -0.92 18.79 22.91
N GLU A 143 -2.11 18.17 22.86
CA GLU A 143 -3.44 18.81 22.88
C GLU A 143 -3.76 19.75 21.71
N GLU A 144 -2.91 19.83 20.69
CA GLU A 144 -3.09 20.69 19.51
C GLU A 144 -3.60 19.89 18.31
N GLY A 145 -4.61 20.44 17.65
CA GLY A 145 -5.21 19.87 16.45
C GLY A 145 -4.39 20.17 15.21
N ILE A 146 -4.18 19.15 14.39
CA ILE A 146 -3.50 19.21 13.11
C ILE A 146 -4.44 18.60 12.08
N VAL A 147 -4.66 19.32 10.98
CA VAL A 147 -5.40 18.80 9.81
C VAL A 147 -4.38 18.42 8.76
N ALA A 148 -4.42 17.18 8.26
CA ALA A 148 -3.48 16.74 7.25
C ALA A 148 -4.16 16.04 6.06
N ASP A 149 -3.55 16.16 4.89
CA ASP A 149 -4.05 15.60 3.64
C ASP A 149 -2.89 15.03 2.81
N ALA A 150 -3.12 13.92 2.12
CA ALA A 150 -2.12 13.24 1.31
C ALA A 150 -2.37 13.49 -0.18
N LYS A 151 -1.45 14.22 -0.82
CA LYS A 151 -1.51 14.51 -2.25
C LYS A 151 -0.43 13.73 -2.99
N TYR A 152 -0.84 12.79 -3.84
CA TYR A 152 0.08 12.12 -4.75
C TYR A 152 0.47 13.05 -5.90
N LYS A 153 1.48 13.90 -5.67
CA LYS A 153 2.06 14.86 -6.63
C LYS A 153 3.60 14.82 -6.56
N PRO A 154 4.26 13.89 -7.28
CA PRO A 154 5.71 13.66 -7.20
C PRO A 154 6.58 14.87 -7.55
N ASP A 155 6.11 15.74 -8.44
CA ASP A 155 6.84 16.94 -8.90
C ASP A 155 6.58 18.21 -8.06
N TRP A 156 5.88 18.08 -6.92
CA TRP A 156 5.68 19.20 -5.98
C TRP A 156 7.00 19.58 -5.29
N PRO A 157 7.35 20.88 -5.10
CA PRO A 157 6.63 22.11 -5.45
C PRO A 157 7.03 22.72 -6.82
N SER A 158 8.00 22.12 -7.51
CA SER A 158 8.70 22.70 -8.65
C SER A 158 7.82 22.96 -9.88
N LYS A 159 6.84 22.10 -10.16
CA LYS A 159 5.99 22.17 -11.37
C LYS A 159 4.61 22.78 -11.12
N TYR A 160 4.20 22.86 -9.85
CA TYR A 160 2.82 23.09 -9.42
C TYR A 160 2.67 24.33 -8.53
N LYS A 161 3.52 25.34 -8.77
CA LYS A 161 3.55 26.60 -7.99
C LYS A 161 2.23 27.38 -7.98
N ASP A 162 1.25 27.10 -8.82
CA ASP A 162 -0.07 27.74 -8.68
C ASP A 162 -1.12 26.78 -8.10
N GLU A 163 -0.95 25.47 -8.32
CA GLU A 163 -1.86 24.44 -7.81
C GLU A 163 -1.75 24.23 -6.29
N TYR A 164 -0.58 24.52 -5.69
CA TYR A 164 -0.41 24.42 -4.23
C TYR A 164 -1.42 25.28 -3.48
N ARG A 165 -1.80 26.43 -4.04
CA ARG A 165 -2.71 27.39 -3.41
C ARG A 165 -4.10 26.78 -3.25
N GLY A 166 -4.57 26.02 -4.24
CA GLY A 166 -5.85 25.33 -4.17
C GLY A 166 -5.89 24.30 -3.05
N ASP A 167 -4.84 23.50 -2.93
CA ASP A 167 -4.71 22.50 -1.86
C ASP A 167 -4.60 23.17 -0.47
N VAL A 168 -3.81 24.24 -0.35
CA VAL A 168 -3.73 25.03 0.89
C VAL A 168 -5.08 25.65 1.26
N TYR A 169 -5.81 26.23 0.30
CA TYR A 169 -7.15 26.77 0.54
C TYR A 169 -8.14 25.69 0.97
N GLN A 170 -8.05 24.49 0.39
CA GLN A 170 -8.84 23.34 0.84
C GLN A 170 -8.53 23.02 2.32
N MET A 171 -7.26 22.99 2.70
CA MET A 171 -6.85 22.76 4.10
C MET A 171 -7.37 23.85 5.04
N VAL A 172 -7.26 25.12 4.65
CA VAL A 172 -7.81 26.24 5.43
C VAL A 172 -9.33 26.12 5.56
N ALA A 173 -10.05 25.72 4.50
CA ALA A 173 -11.49 25.49 4.58
C ALA A 173 -11.83 24.36 5.57
N TYR A 174 -11.02 23.30 5.62
CA TYR A 174 -11.18 22.24 6.62
C TYR A 174 -10.99 22.75 8.05
N THR A 175 -10.02 23.64 8.30
CA THR A 175 -9.81 24.18 9.65
C THR A 175 -10.98 25.02 10.14
N GLN A 176 -11.72 25.65 9.23
CA GLN A 176 -12.93 26.42 9.57
C GLN A 176 -14.19 25.55 9.67
N HIS A 177 -14.14 24.29 9.26
CA HIS A 177 -15.31 23.42 9.24
C HIS A 177 -15.71 22.94 10.65
N LYS A 178 -16.98 23.18 11.03
CA LYS A 178 -17.50 22.86 12.37
C LYS A 178 -17.35 21.38 12.74
N GLU A 179 -17.68 20.47 11.84
CA GLU A 179 -17.59 19.03 12.13
C GLU A 179 -16.13 18.54 12.21
N VAL A 180 -15.19 19.20 11.51
CA VAL A 180 -13.76 18.89 11.65
C VAL A 180 -13.27 19.27 13.04
N ARG A 181 -13.62 20.48 13.51
CA ARG A 181 -13.31 20.94 14.87
C ARG A 181 -13.96 20.05 15.94
N LYS A 182 -15.21 19.64 15.73
CA LYS A 182 -15.89 18.69 16.62
C LYS A 182 -15.15 17.35 16.66
N LYS A 183 -14.73 16.82 15.51
CA LYS A 183 -13.99 15.56 15.44
C LYS A 183 -12.65 15.66 16.16
N LEU A 184 -11.90 16.75 15.98
CA LEU A 184 -10.67 17.01 16.73
C LEU A 184 -10.91 17.09 18.25
N LYS A 185 -12.04 17.66 18.69
CA LYS A 185 -12.43 17.66 20.10
C LYS A 185 -12.73 16.25 20.63
N GLU A 186 -13.37 15.38 19.82
CA GLU A 186 -13.55 13.96 20.15
C GLU A 186 -12.20 13.24 20.31
N LEU A 187 -11.19 13.65 19.53
CA LEU A 187 -9.80 13.19 19.63
C LEU A 187 -9.00 13.87 20.77
N LYS A 188 -9.66 14.64 21.65
CA LYS A 188 -9.10 15.36 22.80
C LYS A 188 -8.21 16.56 22.47
N ALA A 189 -8.36 17.20 21.31
CA ALA A 189 -7.75 18.51 21.07
C ALA A 189 -8.37 19.57 22.00
N ARG A 190 -7.55 20.52 22.48
CA ARG A 190 -8.03 21.68 23.25
C ARG A 190 -8.91 22.58 22.37
N GLN A 191 -9.99 23.09 22.96
CA GLN A 191 -11.22 23.55 22.32
C GLN A 191 -11.11 24.51 21.12
N ASP A 192 -9.97 25.19 20.91
CA ASP A 192 -9.83 26.27 19.92
C ASP A 192 -8.51 26.25 19.11
N LYS A 193 -7.72 25.16 19.16
CA LYS A 193 -6.40 25.15 18.52
C LYS A 193 -6.28 24.06 17.47
N ILE A 194 -6.79 24.34 16.27
CA ILE A 194 -6.05 23.85 15.10
C ILE A 194 -4.84 24.76 14.99
N LYS A 195 -3.64 24.20 15.09
CA LYS A 195 -2.39 24.98 15.09
C LYS A 195 -1.62 24.84 13.79
N GLN A 196 -1.89 23.75 13.09
CA GLN A 196 -1.07 23.34 11.97
C GLN A 196 -1.92 22.69 10.89
N ILE A 197 -1.59 22.99 9.64
CA ILE A 197 -2.03 22.24 8.47
C ILE A 197 -0.83 21.50 7.89
N CYS A 198 -1.03 20.25 7.48
CA CYS A 198 0.02 19.43 6.89
C CYS A 198 -0.41 18.90 5.53
N ILE A 199 0.47 19.01 4.54
CA ILE A 199 0.27 18.34 3.26
C ILE A 199 1.39 17.33 3.10
N PHE A 200 1.02 16.06 2.93
CA PHE A 200 1.95 14.98 2.62
C PHE A 200 2.02 14.81 1.13
N TYR A 201 3.22 14.67 0.58
CA TYR A 201 3.42 14.40 -0.84
C TYR A 201 4.61 13.46 -1.05
N PRO A 202 4.60 12.65 -2.12
CA PRO A 202 5.72 11.78 -2.44
C PRO A 202 6.87 12.60 -3.02
N ALA A 203 8.11 12.34 -2.59
CA ALA A 203 9.29 12.96 -3.17
C ALA A 203 10.46 11.96 -3.24
N GLU A 204 11.37 12.14 -4.21
CA GLU A 204 12.50 11.23 -4.41
C GLU A 204 13.69 11.50 -3.48
N ASN A 205 13.85 12.73 -2.96
CA ASN A 205 14.75 13.12 -1.86
C ASN A 205 14.71 14.66 -1.73
N ARG A 206 13.76 15.20 -0.97
CA ARG A 206 13.69 16.65 -0.70
C ARG A 206 13.52 16.91 0.79
N GLU A 207 14.03 18.04 1.23
CA GLU A 207 13.90 18.54 2.60
C GLU A 207 12.44 18.96 2.87
N THR A 208 12.03 18.90 4.14
CA THR A 208 10.71 19.37 4.58
C THR A 208 10.62 20.89 4.39
N GLU A 209 9.57 21.36 3.73
CA GLU A 209 9.29 22.79 3.58
C GLU A 209 8.28 23.25 4.65
N LYS A 210 8.50 24.44 5.21
CA LYS A 210 7.65 25.06 6.23
C LYS A 210 7.33 26.50 5.83
N GLU A 211 6.06 26.87 5.93
CA GLU A 211 5.59 28.24 5.70
C GLU A 211 4.57 28.62 6.79
N GLU A 212 4.55 29.88 7.23
CA GLU A 212 3.50 30.38 8.13
C GLU A 212 2.38 31.02 7.33
N ILE A 213 1.13 30.63 7.60
CA ILE A 213 -0.06 31.15 6.92
C ILE A 213 -1.06 31.55 8.00
N ASN A 214 -1.33 32.86 8.11
CA ASN A 214 -2.36 33.50 8.96
C ASN A 214 -2.94 32.61 10.07
N ASP A 215 -2.39 32.73 11.28
CA ASP A 215 -2.78 32.00 12.49
C ASP A 215 -2.44 30.48 12.54
N PHE A 216 -1.82 29.91 11.50
CA PHE A 216 -1.40 28.49 11.45
C PHE A 216 0.02 28.29 10.89
N GLU A 217 0.73 27.27 11.38
CA GLU A 217 1.93 26.74 10.72
C GLU A 217 1.48 25.81 9.58
N SER A 218 1.95 26.04 8.35
CA SER A 218 1.77 25.11 7.25
C SER A 218 3.06 24.33 7.02
N VAL A 219 2.94 23.00 7.00
CA VAL A 219 4.10 22.11 6.87
C VAL A 219 3.87 21.16 5.71
N ILE A 220 4.75 21.24 4.73
CA ILE A 220 4.73 20.41 3.53
C ILE A 220 5.79 19.32 3.72
N ILE A 221 5.32 18.11 4.00
CA ILE A 221 6.19 16.98 4.37
C ILE A 221 6.35 16.05 3.18
N ALA A 222 7.59 15.96 2.71
CA ALA A 222 8.02 14.98 1.73
C ALA A 222 8.12 13.59 2.38
N TYR A 223 7.50 12.59 1.76
CA TYR A 223 7.74 11.18 2.10
C TYR A 223 8.53 10.49 0.98
N PRO A 224 9.62 9.76 1.32
CA PRO A 224 10.42 9.08 0.33
C PRO A 224 9.62 7.93 -0.29
N ILE A 225 9.47 7.96 -1.60
CA ILE A 225 9.00 6.82 -2.37
C ILE A 225 10.21 6.12 -3.00
N PHE A 226 10.41 4.84 -2.66
CA PHE A 226 11.38 4.01 -3.38
C PHE A 226 10.79 3.67 -4.74
N VAL A 227 11.10 4.50 -5.74
CA VAL A 227 11.10 4.02 -7.12
C VAL A 227 12.36 3.16 -7.21
N GLY A 228 12.21 1.86 -7.47
CA GLY A 228 13.36 0.99 -7.65
C GLY A 228 14.32 1.66 -8.63
N LYS A 229 15.61 1.77 -8.27
CA LYS A 229 16.65 2.05 -9.26
C LYS A 229 16.35 1.12 -10.43
N GLN A 230 16.20 1.65 -11.64
CA GLN A 230 16.26 0.82 -12.84
C GLN A 230 17.68 0.23 -12.90
N PRO A 231 17.89 -1.09 -12.74
CA PRO A 231 18.94 -1.77 -13.46
C PRO A 231 18.51 -2.03 -14.91
#